data_AF-A0A7S3RJJ0-F1
#
_entry.id   AF-A0A7S3RJJ0-F1
#
_cell.length_a   1.000
_cell.length_b   1.000
_cell.length_c   1.000
_cell.angle_alpha   90.00
_cell.angle_beta   90.00
_cell.angle_gamma   90.00
#
_symmetry.space_group_name_H-M   'P 1'
#
loop_
_entity.id
_entity.type
_entity.pdbx_description
1 polymer ?
#
loop_
_entity_poly.entity_id
_entity_poly.type
_entity_poly.pdbx_seq_one_letter_code
_entity_poly.pdbx_strand_id
1 'polypeptide(L)'
;PATLPGGAGGFEALLQLCGCDALLLYGADDPWCSPPFGRAAARALTRRACAGERRTELVLLSPAGHCPHHEAPEAANAILSRWVKGQPPLASADAATEAFGRVSAARAQSEGELEPQT
;
A
#
# COMPACT_ATOMS: atom_id res chain seq x y z
N PRO A 1 -14.46 -22.75 -3.10
CA PRO A 1 -13.60 -22.50 -1.91
C PRO A 1 -12.14 -22.63 -2.36
N ALA A 2 -11.31 -21.59 -2.18
CA ALA A 2 -9.91 -21.64 -2.58
C ALA A 2 -9.16 -22.56 -1.63
N THR A 3 -8.79 -23.75 -2.10
CA THR A 3 -7.95 -24.69 -1.36
C THR A 3 -6.56 -24.07 -1.23
N LEU A 4 -6.11 -23.82 0.01
CA LEU A 4 -4.72 -23.46 0.28
C LEU A 4 -3.83 -24.64 -0.16
N PRO A 5 -2.86 -24.47 -1.07
CA PRO A 5 -1.98 -25.55 -1.45
C PRO A 5 -1.07 -25.92 -0.27
N GLY A 6 -1.39 -27.04 0.40
CA GLY A 6 -0.59 -27.64 1.46
C GLY A 6 -0.70 -26.92 2.81
N GLY A 7 -0.69 -27.67 3.91
CA GLY A 7 -0.74 -27.17 5.28
C GLY A 7 0.52 -26.41 5.74
N ALA A 8 1.12 -25.60 4.87
CA ALA A 8 2.40 -24.90 5.06
C ALA A 8 2.42 -23.51 4.38
N GLY A 9 1.31 -22.78 4.41
CA GLY A 9 1.28 -21.40 3.92
C GLY A 9 1.91 -20.47 4.96
N GLY A 10 3.17 -20.07 4.77
CA GLY A 10 3.80 -19.01 5.57
C GLY A 10 3.02 -17.69 5.49
N PHE A 11 3.36 -16.73 6.35
CA PHE A 11 2.71 -15.42 6.41
C PHE A 11 2.56 -14.74 5.03
N GLU A 12 3.58 -14.81 4.17
CA GLU A 12 3.54 -14.25 2.83
C GLU A 12 2.51 -14.93 1.91
N ALA A 13 2.28 -16.23 2.07
CA ALA A 13 1.28 -16.96 1.29
C ALA A 13 -0.14 -16.52 1.67
N LEU A 14 -0.38 -16.22 2.95
CA LEU A 14 -1.65 -15.65 3.40
C LEU A 14 -1.86 -14.24 2.85
N LEU A 15 -0.81 -13.41 2.80
CA LEU A 15 -0.90 -12.06 2.21
C LEU A 15 -1.27 -12.08 0.72
N GLN A 16 -0.89 -13.14 -0.02
CA GLN A 16 -1.27 -13.28 -1.43
C GLN A 16 -2.77 -13.54 -1.66
N LEU A 17 -3.52 -13.86 -0.61
CA LEU A 17 -4.96 -14.06 -0.64
C LEU A 17 -5.73 -12.77 -0.28
N CYS A 18 -5.01 -11.70 0.06
CA CYS A 18 -5.62 -10.44 0.47
C CYS A 18 -6.42 -9.81 -0.68
N GLY A 19 -7.75 -9.78 -0.55
CA GLY A 19 -8.66 -9.31 -1.60
C GLY A 19 -8.88 -7.80 -1.65
N CYS A 20 -8.26 -7.02 -0.76
CA CYS A 20 -8.46 -5.58 -0.63
C CYS A 20 -7.18 -4.76 -0.89
N ASP A 21 -7.36 -3.45 -0.92
CA ASP A 21 -6.25 -2.50 -0.87
C ASP A 21 -5.63 -2.52 0.53
N ALA A 22 -4.31 -2.37 0.60
CA ALA A 22 -3.56 -2.44 1.85
C ALA A 22 -2.62 -1.24 2.01
N LEU A 23 -2.69 -0.60 3.16
CA LEU A 23 -1.67 0.34 3.63
C LEU A 23 -0.89 -0.33 4.75
N LEU A 24 0.44 -0.30 4.63
CA LEU A 24 1.39 -0.72 5.63
C LEU A 24 2.04 0.53 6.21
N LEU A 25 1.71 0.90 7.46
CA LEU A 25 2.28 2.04 8.15
C LEU A 25 3.13 1.54 9.32
N TYR A 26 4.44 1.75 9.25
CA TYR A 26 5.41 1.35 10.27
C TYR A 26 6.20 2.56 10.74
N GLY A 27 6.66 2.56 11.99
CA GLY A 27 7.70 3.49 12.40
C GLY A 27 9.06 3.05 11.84
N ALA A 28 9.85 4.02 11.39
CA ALA A 28 11.18 3.77 10.85
C ALA A 28 12.16 3.26 11.93
N ASP A 29 11.91 3.63 13.19
CA ASP A 29 12.75 3.36 14.35
C ASP A 29 12.19 2.23 15.23
N ASP A 30 11.26 1.41 14.71
CA ASP A 30 10.63 0.30 15.46
C ASP A 30 11.65 -0.80 15.81
N PRO A 31 11.93 -1.04 17.11
CA PRO A 31 12.88 -2.07 17.54
C PRO A 31 12.31 -3.50 17.46
N TRP A 32 10.99 -3.66 17.27
CA TRP A 32 10.28 -4.94 17.29
C TRP A 32 9.93 -5.42 15.88
N CYS A 33 9.46 -4.53 15.02
CA CYS A 33 9.21 -4.82 13.60
C CYS A 33 10.21 -4.08 12.72
N SER A 34 11.29 -4.76 12.37
CA SER A 34 12.30 -4.17 11.49
C SER A 34 11.72 -3.82 10.09
N PRO A 35 12.18 -2.73 9.45
CA PRO A 35 11.75 -2.37 8.09
C PRO A 35 11.81 -3.49 7.04
N PRO A 36 12.75 -4.46 7.09
CA PRO A 36 12.72 -5.66 6.25
C PRO A 36 11.42 -6.46 6.30
N PHE A 37 10.76 -6.56 7.46
CA PHE A 37 9.48 -7.28 7.60
C PHE A 37 8.38 -6.56 6.82
N GLY A 38 8.24 -5.24 7.01
CA GLY A 38 7.29 -4.41 6.26
C GLY A 38 7.52 -4.48 4.74
N ARG A 39 8.78 -4.49 4.31
CA ARG A 39 9.16 -4.65 2.89
C ARG A 39 8.81 -6.05 2.35
N ALA A 40 9.03 -7.11 3.11
CA ALA A 40 8.65 -8.47 2.71
C ALA A 40 7.14 -8.60 2.56
N ALA A 41 6.37 -8.07 3.52
CA ALA A 41 4.92 -8.02 3.48
C ALA A 41 4.40 -7.20 2.27
N ALA A 42 4.96 -6.01 2.03
CA ALA A 42 4.63 -5.17 0.89
C ALA A 42 4.85 -5.92 -0.44
N ARG A 43 5.99 -6.60 -0.58
CA ARG A 43 6.31 -7.40 -1.76
C ARG A 43 5.36 -8.59 -1.94
N ALA A 44 4.98 -9.27 -0.86
CA ALA A 44 4.02 -10.36 -0.92
C ALA A 44 2.64 -9.87 -1.37
N LEU A 45 2.19 -8.73 -0.84
CA LEU A 45 0.95 -8.07 -1.25
C LEU A 45 1.00 -7.66 -2.73
N THR A 46 2.07 -7.04 -3.22
CA THR A 46 2.16 -6.68 -4.66
C THR A 46 2.11 -7.89 -5.59
N ARG A 47 2.54 -9.07 -5.13
CA ARG A 47 2.49 -10.33 -5.90
C ARG A 47 1.16 -11.09 -5.78
N ARG A 48 0.16 -10.55 -5.06
CA ARG A 48 -1.12 -11.25 -4.84
C ARG A 48 -1.82 -11.55 -6.16
N ALA A 49 -2.34 -12.76 -6.27
CA ALA A 49 -2.94 -13.29 -7.49
C ALA A 49 -4.39 -12.86 -7.70
N CYS A 50 -5.01 -12.18 -6.71
CA CYS A 50 -6.41 -11.77 -6.77
C CYS A 50 -6.68 -10.86 -7.99
N ALA A 51 -7.73 -11.20 -8.75
CA ALA A 51 -8.10 -10.54 -10.00
C ALA A 51 -8.43 -9.05 -9.78
N GLY A 52 -7.55 -8.17 -10.27
CA GLY A 52 -7.69 -6.72 -10.29
C GLY A 52 -6.44 -6.01 -9.79
N GLU A 53 -6.12 -4.85 -10.38
CA GLU A 53 -5.14 -3.94 -9.78
C GLU A 53 -5.64 -3.57 -8.38
N ARG A 54 -4.82 -3.87 -7.38
CA ARG A 54 -5.10 -3.58 -5.97
C ARG A 54 -3.96 -2.75 -5.43
N ARG A 55 -4.29 -1.70 -4.68
CA ARG A 55 -3.30 -0.74 -4.19
C ARG A 55 -2.56 -1.33 -2.99
N THR A 56 -1.25 -1.19 -2.99
CA THR A 56 -0.41 -1.45 -1.82
C THR A 56 0.55 -0.28 -1.62
N GLU A 57 0.69 0.17 -0.38
CA GLU A 57 1.58 1.26 -0.03
C GLU A 57 2.28 0.94 1.29
N LEU A 58 3.61 1.15 1.34
CA LEU A 58 4.40 1.03 2.55
C LEU A 58 4.91 2.42 2.95
N VAL A 59 4.59 2.84 4.15
CA VAL A 59 5.03 4.10 4.73
C VAL A 59 5.88 3.80 5.95
N LEU A 60 7.13 4.27 5.94
CA LEU A 60 8.01 4.27 7.10
C LEU A 60 8.02 5.69 7.67
N LEU A 61 7.36 5.86 8.82
CA LEU A 61 7.23 7.14 9.50
C LEU A 61 8.43 7.37 10.42
N SER A 62 9.15 8.48 10.23
CA SER A 62 10.19 8.93 11.14
C SER A 62 9.84 10.34 11.64
N PRO A 63 10.22 10.71 12.88
CA PRO A 63 10.72 9.84 13.94
C PRO A 63 9.55 9.12 14.63
N ALA A 64 9.39 7.82 14.39
CA ALA A 64 8.40 6.99 15.07
C ALA A 64 8.95 5.57 15.23
N GLY A 65 8.68 4.98 16.40
CA GLY A 65 9.07 3.62 16.77
C GLY A 65 7.92 2.64 16.55
N HIS A 66 7.63 1.83 17.57
CA HIS A 66 6.68 0.73 17.40
C HIS A 66 5.24 1.16 17.15
N CYS A 67 4.81 2.29 17.72
CA CYS A 67 3.42 2.71 17.67
C CYS A 67 3.32 4.11 17.07
N PRO A 68 3.40 4.24 15.72
CA PRO A 68 3.31 5.54 15.06
C PRO A 68 2.00 6.27 15.36
N HIS A 69 0.93 5.54 15.70
CA HIS A 69 -0.34 6.14 16.16
C HIS A 69 -0.27 6.83 17.52
N HIS A 70 0.58 6.35 18.43
CA HIS A 70 0.75 6.95 19.75
C HIS A 70 1.85 8.02 19.74
N GLU A 71 2.94 7.76 19.03
CA GLU A 71 4.12 8.63 18.99
C GLU A 71 3.94 9.83 18.06
N ALA A 72 3.25 9.65 16.93
CA ALA A 72 3.01 10.69 15.93
C ALA A 72 1.56 10.65 15.39
N PRO A 73 0.55 10.86 16.26
CA PRO A 73 -0.86 10.71 15.91
C PRO A 73 -1.30 11.61 14.75
N GLU A 74 -0.83 12.85 14.69
CA GLU A 74 -1.18 13.80 13.62
C GLU A 74 -0.69 13.30 12.26
N ALA A 75 0.56 12.84 12.19
CA ALA A 75 1.15 12.32 10.97
C ALA A 75 0.46 11.01 10.54
N ALA A 76 0.24 10.07 11.47
CA ALA A 76 -0.45 8.82 11.19
C ALA A 76 -1.88 9.06 10.68
N ASN A 77 -2.64 9.96 11.31
CA ASN A 77 -3.99 10.31 10.91
C ASN A 77 -4.03 11.00 9.55
N ALA A 78 -3.07 11.86 9.25
CA ALA A 78 -2.96 12.51 7.94
C ALA A 78 -2.69 11.47 6.82
N ILE A 79 -1.78 10.53 7.05
CA ILE A 79 -1.47 9.44 6.10
C ILE A 79 -2.72 8.58 5.86
N LEU A 80 -3.37 8.10 6.92
CA LEU A 80 -4.58 7.27 6.82
C LEU A 80 -5.71 8.01 6.08
N SER A 81 -5.99 9.25 6.48
CA SER A 81 -7.08 10.04 5.90
C SER A 81 -6.90 10.23 4.40
N ARG A 82 -5.67 10.48 3.95
CA ARG A 82 -5.35 10.61 2.54
C ARG A 82 -5.45 9.29 1.79
N TRP A 83 -4.95 8.21 2.40
CA TRP A 83 -5.00 6.88 1.80
C TRP A 83 -6.45 6.44 1.54
N VAL A 84 -7.33 6.57 2.53
CA VAL A 84 -8.76 6.24 2.40
C VAL A 84 -9.45 7.12 1.36
N LYS A 85 -9.07 8.40 1.25
CA LYS A 85 -9.59 9.33 0.23
C LYS A 85 -9.01 9.10 -1.18
N GLY A 86 -8.14 8.09 -1.37
CA GLY A 86 -7.48 7.83 -2.65
C GLY A 86 -6.50 8.93 -3.08
N GLN A 87 -6.09 9.80 -2.15
CA GLN A 87 -5.18 10.89 -2.44
C GLN A 87 -3.74 10.39 -2.56
N PRO A 88 -2.90 11.08 -3.35
CA PRO A 88 -1.49 10.73 -3.45
C PRO A 88 -0.81 10.81 -2.07
N PRO A 89 0.26 10.03 -1.85
CA PRO A 89 1.03 10.09 -0.61
C PRO A 89 1.50 11.52 -0.31
N LEU A 90 1.73 11.85 0.97
CA LEU A 90 2.33 13.13 1.33
C LEU A 90 3.75 13.20 0.74
N ALA A 91 4.08 14.30 0.07
CA ALA A 91 5.36 14.51 -0.58
C ALA A 91 6.50 14.86 0.42
N SER A 92 6.49 14.26 1.61
CA SER A 92 7.36 14.49 2.79
C SER A 92 6.93 15.57 3.78
N ALA A 93 7.14 15.23 5.06
CA ALA A 93 7.86 16.11 5.98
C ALA A 93 9.03 15.33 6.61
N ASP A 94 8.84 14.07 7.07
CA ASP A 94 9.96 13.23 7.57
C ASP A 94 9.74 11.70 7.36
N ALA A 95 8.75 11.29 6.57
CA ALA A 95 8.41 9.88 6.34
C ALA A 95 8.91 9.37 4.96
N ALA A 96 9.71 8.31 4.95
CA ALA A 96 10.08 7.60 3.71
C ALA A 96 8.89 6.76 3.24
N THR A 97 8.20 7.24 2.20
CA THR A 97 7.07 6.51 1.60
C THR A 97 7.52 5.74 0.36
N GLU A 98 7.31 4.43 0.37
CA GLU A 98 7.57 3.54 -0.75
C GLU A 98 6.23 3.02 -1.31
N ALA A 99 5.86 3.50 -2.50
CA ALA A 99 4.71 3.00 -3.21
C ALA A 99 5.07 1.69 -3.93
N PHE A 100 4.49 0.56 -3.50
CA PHE A 100 4.70 -0.74 -4.12
C PHE A 100 3.51 -1.09 -5.04
N GLY A 101 3.75 -1.16 -6.34
CA GLY A 101 2.75 -1.65 -7.30
C GLY A 101 1.78 -0.60 -7.85
N ARG A 102 2.26 0.63 -8.14
CA ARG A 102 1.59 1.46 -9.15
C ARG A 102 1.86 0.87 -10.53
N VAL A 103 0.95 0.05 -11.06
CA VAL A 103 0.73 0.02 -12.51
C VAL A 103 -0.29 1.11 -12.77
N SER A 104 0.17 2.34 -13.00
CA SER A 104 -0.68 3.34 -13.64
C SER A 104 -0.63 3.07 -15.14
N ALA A 105 -1.59 2.30 -15.65
CA ALA A 105 -1.94 2.40 -17.05
C ALA A 105 -2.58 3.78 -17.27
N ALA A 106 -1.76 4.81 -17.46
CA ALA A 106 -2.19 6.01 -18.15
C ALA A 106 -2.41 5.60 -19.62
N ARG A 107 -3.57 4.99 -19.91
CA ARG A 107 -4.09 5.00 -21.27
C ARG A 107 -4.37 6.46 -21.58
N ALA A 108 -3.55 7.05 -22.45
CA ALA A 108 -3.95 8.23 -23.19
C ALA A 108 -5.30 7.89 -23.83
N GLN A 109 -6.37 8.49 -23.32
CA GLN A 109 -7.64 8.49 -24.03
C GLN A 109 -7.40 9.34 -25.26
N SER A 110 -7.36 8.67 -26.41
CA SER A 110 -7.56 9.29 -27.71
C SER A 110 -8.90 10.03 -27.66
N GLU A 111 -8.85 11.36 -27.73
CA GLU A 111 -10.01 12.19 -28.03
C GLU A 111 -10.51 11.82 -29.42
N GLY A 112 -11.44 10.87 -29.46
CA GLY A 112 -12.39 10.72 -30.52
C GLY A 112 -13.76 10.91 -29.88
N GLU A 113 -14.37 12.06 -30.09
CA GLU A 113 -15.83 12.16 -30.10
C GLU A 113 -16.25 13.22 -31.11
N LEU A 114 -16.88 12.67 -32.15
CA LEU A 114 -17.88 13.17 -33.08
C LEU A 114 -18.30 14.65 -33.03
N GLU A 115 -18.37 15.21 -34.25
CA GLU A 115 -19.18 16.37 -34.63
C GLU A 115 -20.61 16.34 -34.07
N PRO A 116 -21.23 17.53 -33.93
CA PRO A 116 -22.60 17.69 -34.35
C PRO A 116 -22.72 18.73 -35.45
N GLN A 117 -23.46 18.35 -36.49
CA GLN A 117 -23.94 19.23 -37.54
C GLN A 117 -24.87 20.30 -36.97
N THR A 118 -24.74 21.55 -37.44
CA THR A 118 -25.81 22.32 -38.11
C THR A 118 -25.17 23.45 -38.90
#